data_AF-A0A5Q4H3C3-F1
#
_entry.id   AF-A0A5Q4H3C3-F1
#
_cell.length_a   1.000
_cell.length_b   1.000
_cell.length_c   1.000
_cell.angle_alpha   90.00
_cell.angle_beta   90.00
_cell.angle_gamma   90.00
#
_symmetry.space_group_name_H-M   'P 1'
#
loop_
_entity.id
_entity.type
_entity.pdbx_description
1 polymer ?
#
loop_
_entity_poly.entity_id
_entity_poly.type
_entity_poly.pdbx_seq_one_letter_code
_entity_poly.pdbx_strand_id
1 'polypeptide(L)' 'MWVEESTMTIELTPQQLQVLDGGEHGVPRVVDPRNNASYILVSEAEYETVREVLEDERRQRGIRRVALRNAIGRMGDMP' A
#
# COMPACT_ATOMS: atom_id res chain seq x y z
N MET A 1 -0.93 -10.57 24.40
CA MET A 1 -0.74 -11.55 23.31
C MET A 1 -0.07 -10.79 22.18
N TRP A 2 1.21 -11.03 21.98
CA TRP A 2 1.89 -10.57 20.77
C TRP A 2 1.44 -11.52 19.67
N VAL A 3 0.76 -11.00 18.65
CA VAL A 3 0.52 -11.79 17.44
C VAL A 3 1.89 -11.85 16.77
N GLU A 4 2.55 -12.99 16.89
CA GLU A 4 3.74 -13.30 16.12
C GLU A 4 3.31 -13.23 14.66
N GLU A 5 3.73 -12.17 13.96
CA GLU A 5 3.43 -11.96 12.55
C GLU A 5 4.13 -13.08 11.77
N SER A 6 3.41 -14.19 11.62
CA SER A 6 3.89 -15.36 10.91
C SER A 6 3.90 -14.98 9.44
N THR A 7 5.06 -14.60 8.92
CA THR A 7 5.27 -14.42 7.49
C THR A 7 5.00 -15.76 6.81
N MET A 8 3.78 -15.94 6.30
CA MET A 8 3.43 -17.10 5.48
C MET A 8 4.03 -16.90 4.09
N THR A 9 5.22 -17.45 3.88
CA THR A 9 5.87 -17.46 2.56
C THR A 9 5.05 -18.32 1.61
N ILE A 10 4.55 -17.71 0.53
CA ILE A 10 3.91 -18.41 -0.58
C ILE A 10 4.91 -18.41 -1.72
N GLU A 11 5.46 -19.58 -2.01
CA GLU A 11 6.37 -19.76 -3.14
C GLU A 11 5.61 -19.56 -4.45
N LEU A 12 6.27 -18.89 -5.40
CA LEU A 12 5.72 -18.73 -6.74
C LEU A 12 5.64 -20.09 -7.44
N THR A 13 4.48 -20.36 -8.03
CA THR A 13 4.32 -21.53 -8.91
C THR A 13 5.12 -21.34 -10.22
N PRO A 14 5.53 -22.41 -10.90
CA PRO A 14 6.25 -22.32 -12.17
C PRO A 14 5.50 -21.49 -13.23
N GLN A 15 4.16 -21.54 -13.24
CA GLN A 15 3.33 -20.75 -14.13
C GLN A 15 3.41 -19.26 -13.82
N GLN A 16 3.46 -18.88 -12.55
CA GLN A 16 3.63 -17.47 -12.14
C GLN A 16 5.03 -16.95 -12.46
N LEU A 17 6.06 -17.78 -12.26
CA LEU A 17 7.43 -17.46 -12.68
C LEU A 17 7.50 -17.22 -14.19
N GLN A 18 6.89 -18.10 -14.99
CA GLN A 18 6.86 -17.93 -16.44
C GLN A 18 6.19 -16.62 -16.89
N VAL A 19 5.14 -16.18 -16.20
CA VAL A 19 4.48 -14.89 -16.49
C VAL A 19 5.38 -13.71 -16.11
N LEU A 20 6.09 -13.79 -14.98
CA LEU A 20 7.06 -12.78 -14.55
C LEU A 20 8.27 -12.70 -15.51
N ASP A 21 8.79 -13.84 -15.94
CA ASP A 21 9.95 -13.95 -16.85
C ASP A 21 9.59 -13.61 -18.30
N GLY A 22 8.35 -13.87 -18.70
CA GLY A 22 7.86 -13.74 -20.08
C GLY A 22 7.75 -12.31 -20.59
N GLY A 23 7.85 -11.30 -19.71
CA GLY A 23 7.88 -9.90 -20.09
C GLY A 23 6.61 -9.37 -20.77
N GLU A 24 5.51 -10.14 -20.80
CA GLU A 24 4.20 -9.61 -21.18
C GLU A 24 3.84 -8.50 -20.18
N HIS A 25 3.47 -7.33 -20.70
CA HIS A 25 3.49 -6.03 -20.00
C HIS A 25 2.38 -5.86 -18.94
N GLY A 26 1.95 -6.94 -18.30
CA GLY A 26 0.94 -6.95 -17.26
C GLY A 26 1.51 -7.47 -15.95
N VAL A 27 1.32 -6.71 -14.88
CA VAL A 27 1.64 -7.18 -13.53
C VAL A 27 0.77 -8.43 -13.25
N PRO A 28 1.35 -9.57 -12.82
CA PRO A 28 0.59 -10.82 -12.68
C PRO A 28 -0.58 -10.63 -11.72
N ARG A 29 -1.76 -11.03 -12.20
CA ARG A 29 -3.02 -10.92 -11.45
C ARG A 29 -3.42 -12.29 -10.92
N VAL A 30 -3.63 -12.38 -9.62
CA VAL A 30 -4.17 -13.56 -8.95
C VAL A 30 -5.61 -13.27 -8.55
N VAL A 31 -6.54 -14.14 -8.93
CA VAL A 31 -7.96 -13.98 -8.60
C VAL A 31 -8.32 -14.94 -7.47
N ASP A 32 -8.91 -14.43 -6.38
CA ASP A 32 -9.52 -15.25 -5.34
C ASP A 32 -10.93 -15.67 -5.78
N PRO A 33 -11.17 -16.97 -6.04
CA PRO A 33 -12.46 -17.45 -6.53
C PRO A 33 -13.58 -17.36 -5.48
N ARG A 34 -13.27 -17.15 -4.19
CA ARG A 34 -14.27 -17.10 -3.11
C ARG A 34 -15.07 -15.80 -3.11
N ASN A 35 -14.42 -14.70 -3.48
CA ASN A 35 -14.97 -13.35 -3.46
C ASN A 35 -14.76 -12.59 -4.77
N ASN A 36 -14.14 -13.22 -5.78
CA ASN A 36 -13.76 -12.60 -7.04
C ASN A 36 -12.82 -11.38 -6.87
N ALA A 37 -12.09 -11.33 -5.75
CA ALA A 37 -11.10 -10.30 -5.50
C ALA A 37 -9.87 -10.54 -6.36
N SER A 38 -9.21 -9.45 -6.71
CA SER A 38 -8.02 -9.45 -7.53
C SER A 38 -6.84 -8.95 -6.74
N TYR A 39 -5.79 -9.75 -6.72
CA TYR A 39 -4.49 -9.42 -6.16
C TYR A 39 -3.50 -9.21 -7.30
N ILE A 40 -2.58 -8.27 -7.09
CA ILE A 40 -1.51 -7.97 -8.02
C ILE A 40 -0.21 -8.38 -7.33
N LEU A 41 0.60 -9.21 -7.99
CA LEU A 41 1.90 -9.62 -7.49
C LEU A 41 2.94 -8.55 -7.88
N VAL A 42 3.49 -7.88 -6.89
CA VAL A 42 4.61 -6.94 -7.04
C VAL A 42 5.80 -7.46 -6.25
N SER A 43 7.01 -7.07 -6.65
CA SER A 43 8.19 -7.38 -5.85
C SER A 43 8.13 -6.68 -4.49
N GLU A 44 8.80 -7.24 -3.48
CA GLU A 44 8.88 -6.63 -2.15
C GLU A 44 9.48 -5.21 -2.22
N ALA A 45 10.49 -4.99 -3.06
CA ALA A 45 11.10 -3.69 -3.26
C ALA A 45 10.11 -2.65 -3.84
N GLU A 46 9.29 -3.05 -4.81
CA GLU A 46 8.24 -2.19 -5.38
C GLU A 46 7.14 -1.91 -4.34
N TYR A 47 6.76 -2.92 -3.56
CA TYR A 47 5.79 -2.76 -2.49
C TYR A 47 6.27 -1.75 -1.45
N GLU A 48 7.50 -1.89 -0.94
CA GLU A 48 8.06 -0.97 0.04
C GLU A 48 8.15 0.46 -0.49
N THR A 49 8.56 0.62 -1.76
CA THR A 49 8.59 1.94 -2.42
C THR A 49 7.20 2.59 -2.42
N VAL A 50 6.15 1.84 -2.79
CA VAL A 50 4.78 2.36 -2.80
C VAL A 50 4.28 2.62 -1.37
N ARG A 51 4.61 1.74 -0.42
CA ARG A 51 4.24 1.86 0.98
C ARG A 51 4.80 3.14 1.59
N GLU A 52 6.08 3.43 1.37
CA GLU A 52 6.74 4.66 1.84
C GLU A 52 6.05 5.92 1.30
N VAL A 53 5.76 5.96 -0.01
CA VAL A 53 5.06 7.09 -0.64
C VAL A 53 3.69 7.31 0.00
N LEU A 54 2.91 6.24 0.22
CA LEU A 54 1.59 6.33 0.84
C LEU A 54 1.66 6.77 2.31
N GLU A 55 2.68 6.34 3.06
CA GLU A 55 2.92 6.78 4.43
C GLU A 55 3.26 8.26 4.50
N ASP A 56 4.10 8.75 3.61
CA ASP A 56 4.44 10.17 3.51
C ASP A 56 3.24 11.03 3.12
N GLU A 57 2.42 10.60 2.17
CA GLU A 57 1.17 11.29 1.84
C GLU A 57 0.24 11.38 3.06
N ARG A 58 0.08 10.28 3.82
CA ARG A 58 -0.74 10.28 5.03
C ARG A 58 -0.20 11.27 6.07
N ARG A 59 1.12 11.31 6.25
CA ARG A 59 1.79 12.26 7.15
C ARG A 59 1.54 13.70 6.73
N GLN A 60 1.73 14.03 5.45
CA GLN A 60 1.48 15.37 4.90
C GLN A 60 0.02 15.81 5.07
N ARG A 61 -0.95 14.92 4.80
CA ARG A 61 -2.38 15.20 5.03
C ARG A 61 -2.67 15.47 6.51
N GLY A 62 -2.01 14.76 7.43
CA GLY A 62 -2.09 15.00 8.86
C GLY A 62 -1.62 16.40 9.25
N ILE A 63 -0.44 16.81 8.79
CA ILE A 63 0.14 18.15 9.03
C ILE A 63 -0.80 19.23 8.49
N ARG A 64 -1.28 19.08 7.26
CA ARG A 64 -2.21 20.04 6.63
C ARG A 64 -3.51 20.18 7.43
N ARG A 65 -4.06 19.08 7.95
CA ARG A 65 -5.27 19.09 8.77
C ARG A 65 -5.07 19.84 10.09
N VAL A 66 -3.93 19.64 10.75
CA VAL A 66 -3.59 20.36 11.99
C VAL A 66 -3.36 21.85 11.72
N ALA A 67 -2.65 22.19 10.65
CA ALA A 67 -2.43 23.57 10.25
C ALA A 67 -3.75 24.31 9.98
N LEU A 68 -4.69 23.68 9.24
CA LEU A 68 -6.02 24.23 9.00
C LEU A 68 -6.80 24.44 10.31
N ARG A 69 -6.79 23.45 11.22
CA ARG A 69 -7.44 23.58 12.53
C ARG A 69 -6.89 24.75 13.33
N ASN A 70 -5.57 24.93 13.33
CA ASN A 70 -4.91 26.02 14.06
C ASN A 70 -5.12 27.39 13.40
N ALA A 71 -5.29 27.45 12.08
CA ALA A 71 -5.61 28.69 11.36
C ALA A 71 -7.05 29.16 11.65
N ILE A 72 -8.02 28.24 11.69
CA ILE A 72 -9.40 28.54 12.08
C ILE A 72 -9.47 29.03 13.54
N GLY A 73 -8.74 28.38 14.45
CA GLY A 73 -8.66 28.82 15.85
C GLY A 73 -8.09 30.24 16.03
N ARG A 74 -7.10 30.62 15.20
CA ARG A 74 -6.52 31.98 15.24
C ARG A 74 -7.42 33.06 14.63
N MET A 75 -8.35 32.71 13.73
CA MET A 75 -9.34 33.66 13.19
C MET A 75 -10.48 33.95 14.18
N GLY A 76 -10.75 33.06 15.14
CA GLY A 76 -11.72 33.29 16.22
C GLY A 76 -11.20 34.14 17.38
N ASP A 77 -9.88 34.40 17.42
CA ASP A 77 -9.18 35.12 18.49
C ASP A 77 -8.74 36.54 18.06
N MET A 78 -9.17 37.01 16.87
CA MET A 78 -9.05 38.42 16.52
C MET A 78 -10.26 39.19 17.10
N PRO A 79 -10.03 40.26 17.90
CA PRO A 79 -11.08 41.06 18.52
C PRO A 79 -11.93 41.85 17.53
#